data_AF-A0AAW4TWV0-F1
#
_entry.id   AF-A0AAW4TWV0-F1
#
_cell.length_a   1.000
_cell.length_b   1.000
_cell.length_c   1.000
_cell.angle_alpha   90.00
_cell.angle_beta   90.00
_cell.angle_gamma   90.00
#
_symmetry.space_group_name_H-M   'P 1'
#
loop_
_entity.id
_entity.type
_entity.pdbx_description
1 polymer ?
#
loop_
_entity_poly.entity_id
_entity_poly.type
_entity_poly.pdbx_seq_one_letter_code
_entity_poly.pdbx_strand_id
1 'polypeptide(L)' 'MNCPKPLNPYLISGTNVLRNLIGATTVTELEAAENDLVSARMLEFQSNPPVAQGTLRQLQQIHQQLFQDIYD' A
#
# COMPACT_ATOMS: atom_id res chain seq x y z
N MET A 1 15.73 30.93 5.12
CA MET A 1 14.33 30.70 4.70
C MET A 1 13.99 29.24 4.96
N ASN A 2 13.12 28.95 5.93
CA ASN A 2 12.67 27.58 6.18
C ASN A 2 11.35 27.40 5.42
N CYS A 3 11.43 26.98 4.15
CA CYS A 3 10.22 26.67 3.39
C CYS A 3 9.62 25.40 4.03
N PRO A 4 8.40 25.44 4.61
CA PRO A 4 7.79 24.22 5.13
C PRO A 4 7.67 23.23 3.97
N LYS A 5 8.19 22.01 4.15
CA LYS A 5 7.99 20.95 3.16
C LYS A 5 6.49 20.86 2.88
N PRO A 6 6.05 20.83 1.60
CA PRO A 6 4.64 20.70 1.28
C PRO A 6 4.09 19.47 2.01
N LEU A 7 2.95 19.65 2.68
CA LEU A 7 2.30 18.58 3.44
C LEU A 7 1.92 17.48 2.46
N ASN A 8 2.56 16.31 2.59
CA ASN A 8 2.19 15.14 1.79
C ASN A 8 1.07 14.41 2.53
N PRO A 9 -0.16 14.37 1.99
CA PRO A 9 -1.30 13.74 2.67
C PRO A 9 -1.13 12.23 2.82
N TYR A 10 -0.21 11.60 2.09
CA TYR A 10 0.08 10.17 2.17
C TYR A 10 1.12 9.84 3.24
N LEU A 11 1.79 10.81 3.85
CA LEU A 11 2.79 10.57 4.88
C LEU A 11 2.23 10.84 6.27
N ILE A 12 2.70 10.07 7.25
CA ILE A 12 2.54 10.41 8.66
C ILE A 12 3.26 11.75 8.90
N SER A 13 2.57 12.69 9.56
CA SER A 13 3.10 14.04 9.76
C SER A 13 4.42 14.01 10.54
N GLY A 14 5.46 14.62 9.98
CA GLY A 14 6.79 14.67 10.61
C GLY A 14 7.68 13.46 10.33
N THR A 15 7.22 12.48 9.55
CA THR A 15 8.01 11.32 9.13
C THR A 15 8.03 11.17 7.60
N ASN A 16 8.81 10.20 7.11
CA ASN A 16 8.79 9.75 5.71
C ASN A 16 8.07 8.40 5.54
N VAL A 17 7.22 8.04 6.51
CA VAL A 17 6.47 6.77 6.51
C VAL A 17 5.09 7.04 5.95
N LEU A 18 4.62 6.17 5.06
CA LEU A 18 3.27 6.27 4.50
C LEU A 18 2.23 6.05 5.60
N ARG A 19 1.13 6.81 5.56
CA ARG A 19 -0.05 6.53 6.38
C ARG A 19 -0.54 5.13 6.03
N ASN A 20 -0.74 4.31 7.04
CA ASN A 20 -1.08 2.91 6.87
C ASN A 20 -2.08 2.48 7.96
N LEU A 21 -2.83 1.42 7.69
CA LEU A 21 -3.86 0.85 8.59
C LEU A 21 -3.26 -0.04 9.69
N ILE A 22 -2.02 -0.50 9.52
CA ILE A 22 -1.33 -1.43 10.41
C ILE A 22 -0.63 -0.75 11.59
N GLY A 23 -0.59 0.58 11.62
CA GLY A 23 0.03 1.37 12.69
C GLY A 23 1.57 1.42 12.66
N ALA A 24 2.21 1.06 11.55
CA ALA A 24 3.66 1.15 11.40
C ALA A 24 4.13 2.61 11.44
N THR A 25 5.15 2.88 12.26
CA THR A 25 5.67 4.26 12.46
C THR A 25 7.08 4.44 11.92
N THR A 26 7.72 3.35 11.52
CA THR A 26 9.03 3.32 10.86
C THR A 26 8.93 2.72 9.46
N VAL A 27 9.87 3.07 8.58
CA VAL A 27 9.92 2.54 7.21
C VAL A 27 10.12 1.02 7.24
N THR A 28 11.00 0.52 8.10
CA THR A 28 11.31 -0.91 8.18
C THR A 28 10.14 -1.74 8.69
N GLU A 29 9.37 -1.25 9.68
CA GLU A 29 8.15 -1.91 10.13
C GLU A 29 7.11 -1.96 9.02
N LEU A 30 6.95 -0.86 8.27
CA LEU A 30 6.02 -0.79 7.16
C LEU A 30 6.42 -1.78 6.06
N GLU A 31 7.68 -1.78 5.63
CA GLU A 31 8.20 -2.68 4.59
C GLU A 31 8.02 -4.16 4.96
N ALA A 32 8.30 -4.53 6.20
CA ALA A 32 8.12 -5.90 6.68
C ALA A 32 6.65 -6.33 6.62
N ALA A 33 5.76 -5.49 7.15
CA ALA A 33 4.33 -5.79 7.16
C ALA A 33 3.70 -5.75 5.76
N GLU A 34 4.15 -4.84 4.89
CA GLU A 34 3.76 -4.82 3.47
C GLU A 34 4.12 -6.14 2.79
N ASN A 35 5.34 -6.63 3.00
CA ASN A 35 5.80 -7.87 2.39
C ASN A 35 4.93 -9.06 2.82
N ASP A 36 4.66 -9.19 4.11
CA ASP A 36 3.87 -10.29 4.67
C ASP A 36 2.42 -10.27 4.16
N LEU A 37 1.77 -9.10 4.21
CA LEU A 37 0.37 -8.95 3.83
C LEU A 37 0.16 -9.08 2.31
N VAL A 38 0.99 -8.42 1.50
CA VAL A 38 0.91 -8.51 0.04
C VAL A 38 1.20 -9.94 -0.41
N SER A 39 2.17 -10.63 0.20
CA SER A 39 2.45 -12.03 -0.11
C SER A 39 1.24 -12.94 0.17
N ALA A 40 0.57 -12.75 1.31
CA ALA A 40 -0.65 -13.49 1.64
C ALA A 40 -1.77 -13.23 0.60
N ARG A 41 -2.01 -11.96 0.25
CA ARG A 41 -3.00 -11.59 -0.79
C ARG A 41 -2.63 -12.10 -2.18
N MET A 42 -1.35 -12.17 -2.50
CA MET A 42 -0.89 -12.72 -3.78
C MET A 42 -1.20 -14.22 -3.89
N LEU A 43 -1.06 -14.99 -2.80
CA LEU A 43 -1.46 -16.41 -2.78
C LEU A 43 -2.97 -16.59 -3.00
N GLU A 44 -3.79 -15.74 -2.38
CA GLU A 44 -5.25 -15.71 -2.61
C GLU A 44 -5.57 -15.34 -4.06
N PHE A 45 -4.91 -14.31 -4.60
CA PHE A 45 -5.08 -13.86 -5.98
C PHE A 45 -4.73 -14.95 -7.00
N GLN A 46 -3.64 -15.68 -6.77
CA GLN A 46 -3.19 -16.78 -7.63
C GLN A 46 -4.14 -17.98 -7.61
N SER A 47 -4.92 -18.15 -6.54
CA SER A 47 -5.89 -19.26 -6.42
C SER A 47 -7.07 -19.11 -7.39
N ASN A 48 -7.42 -17.89 -7.78
CA ASN A 48 -8.47 -17.61 -8.75
C ASN A 48 -8.22 -16.27 -9.48
N PRO A 49 -7.25 -16.22 -10.41
CA PRO A 49 -6.88 -14.98 -11.06
C PRO A 49 -7.99 -14.51 -12.01
N PRO A 50 -8.33 -13.21 -12.04
CA PRO A 50 -9.28 -12.66 -12.98
C PRO A 50 -8.73 -12.73 -14.41
N VAL A 51 -9.62 -12.89 -15.39
CA VAL A 51 -9.24 -12.78 -16.80
C VAL A 51 -8.66 -11.40 -17.09
N ALA A 52 -7.49 -11.34 -17.72
CA ALA A 52 -6.85 -10.10 -18.10
C ALA A 52 -7.70 -9.33 -19.13
N GLN A 53 -8.24 -8.19 -18.71
CA GLN A 53 -8.95 -7.22 -19.53
C GLN A 53 -8.01 -6.12 -20.03
N GLY A 54 -6.85 -5.93 -19.37
CA GLY A 54 -5.84 -4.94 -19.77
C GLY A 54 -6.29 -3.49 -19.57
N THR A 55 -7.20 -3.25 -18.63
CA THR A 55 -7.75 -1.92 -18.37
C THR A 55 -7.12 -1.28 -17.13
N LEU A 56 -7.09 0.06 -17.08
CA LEU A 56 -6.70 0.80 -15.88
C LEU A 56 -7.58 0.42 -14.68
N ARG A 57 -8.87 0.19 -14.91
CA ARG A 57 -9.81 -0.26 -13.87
C ARG A 57 -9.36 -1.60 -13.28
N GLN A 58 -8.99 -2.55 -14.12
CA GLN A 58 -8.50 -3.85 -13.64
C GLN A 58 -7.20 -3.69 -12.83
N LEU A 59 -6.28 -2.83 -13.29
CA LEU A 59 -5.06 -2.55 -12.54
C LEU A 59 -5.36 -1.96 -11.16
N GLN A 60 -6.30 -1.00 -11.07
CA GLN A 60 -6.74 -0.42 -9.80
C GLN A 60 -7.38 -1.46 -8.87
N GLN A 61 -8.17 -2.39 -9.41
CA GLN A 61 -8.77 -3.48 -8.63
C GLN A 61 -7.71 -4.45 -8.09
N ILE A 62 -6.71 -4.81 -8.91
CA ILE A 62 -5.59 -5.64 -8.47
C ILE A 62 -4.80 -4.92 -7.37
N HIS A 63 -4.49 -3.63 -7.56
CA HIS A 63 -3.82 -2.83 -6.55
C HIS A 63 -4.61 -2.78 -5.24
N GLN A 64 -5.92 -2.51 -5.31
CA GLN A 64 -6.77 -2.51 -4.12
C GLN A 64 -6.74 -3.87 -3.43
N GLN A 65 -6.89 -4.99 -4.15
CA GLN A 65 -6.88 -6.32 -3.57
C GLN A 65 -5.57 -6.65 -2.84
N LEU A 66 -4.42 -6.26 -3.43
CA LEU A 66 -3.11 -6.55 -2.84
C LEU A 66 -2.80 -5.68 -1.61
N PHE A 67 -3.31 -4.45 -1.58
CA PHE A 67 -2.92 -3.44 -0.58
C PHE A 67 -4.05 -3.01 0.37
N GLN A 68 -5.25 -3.60 0.27
CA GLN A 68 -6.44 -3.22 1.07
C GLN A 68 -6.23 -3.30 2.59
N ASP A 69 -5.32 -4.15 3.07
CA ASP A 69 -5.05 -4.29 4.50
C ASP A 69 -4.01 -3.29 5.01
N ILE A 70 -3.38 -2.53 4.11
CA ILE A 70 -2.26 -1.63 4.40
C ILE A 70 -2.68 -0.17 4.21
N TYR A 71 -3.44 0.14 3.16
CA TYR A 71 -3.78 1.52 2.75
C TYR A 71 -5.29 1.74 2.63
N ASP A 72 -5.72 2.99 2.81
CA ASP A 72 -7.12 3.45 2.71
C ASP A 72 -7.56 3.86 1.30
#